data_AF-A0A1M3CYF8-F1
#
_entry.id   AF-A0A1M3CYF8-F1
#
_cell.length_a   1.000
_cell.length_b   1.000
_cell.length_c   1.000
_cell.angle_alpha   90.00
_cell.angle_beta   90.00
_cell.angle_gamma   90.00
#
_symmetry.space_group_name_H-M   'P 1'
#
loop_
_entity.id
_entity.type
_entity.pdbx_description
1 polymer ?
#
loop_
_entity_poly.entity_id
_entity_poly.type
_entity_poly.pdbx_seq_one_letter_code
_entity_poly.pdbx_strand_id
1 'polypeptide(L)' 'MDSRSQLKVIDCGFTILRVDDYPNIRIKYKDEDHKDWHTLEVFPTKSSRDKAFNELLEQPHFIQD' A
#
# COMPACT_ATOMS: atom_id res chain seq x y z
N MET A 1 -7.11 8.79 1.51
CA MET A 1 -6.50 10.08 1.09
C MET A 1 -7.16 10.65 -0.20
N ASP A 2 -7.10 11.95 -0.52
CA ASP A 2 -7.55 12.47 -1.84
C ASP A 2 -6.56 12.12 -2.97
N SER A 3 -7.04 11.87 -4.20
CA SER A 3 -6.19 11.48 -5.33
C SER A 3 -5.06 12.46 -5.65
N ARG A 4 -5.26 13.76 -5.41
CA ARG A 4 -4.21 14.79 -5.60
C ARG A 4 -3.13 14.73 -4.52
N SER A 5 -3.52 14.42 -3.29
CA SER A 5 -2.60 14.26 -2.16
C SER A 5 -1.73 13.02 -2.36
N GLN A 6 -2.35 11.92 -2.83
CA GLN A 6 -1.64 10.69 -3.21
C GLN A 6 -0.57 10.94 -4.27
N LEU A 7 -0.89 11.72 -5.32
CA LEU A 7 0.08 12.03 -6.36
C LEU A 7 1.28 12.83 -5.84
N LYS A 8 1.07 13.75 -4.88
CA LYS A 8 2.17 14.54 -4.31
C LYS A 8 3.13 13.71 -3.46
N VAL A 9 2.60 12.80 -2.65
CA VAL A 9 3.44 11.92 -1.83
C VAL A 9 4.21 10.93 -2.71
N ILE A 10 3.57 10.43 -3.77
CA ILE A 10 4.21 9.59 -4.78
C ILE A 10 5.33 10.35 -5.51
N ASP A 11 5.09 11.59 -5.92
CA ASP A 11 6.08 12.47 -6.57
C ASP A 11 7.26 12.80 -5.62
N CYS A 12 7.04 12.77 -4.31
CA CYS A 12 8.10 12.85 -3.31
C CYS A 12 8.87 11.52 -3.10
N GLY A 13 8.54 10.46 -3.83
CA GLY A 13 9.15 9.14 -3.71
C GLY A 13 8.56 8.25 -2.60
N PHE A 14 7.34 8.55 -2.12
CA PHE A 14 6.65 7.69 -1.16
C PHE A 14 5.73 6.68 -1.87
N THR A 15 5.74 5.46 -1.36
CA THR A 15 4.83 4.39 -1.77
C THR A 15 3.63 4.36 -0.85
N ILE A 16 2.43 4.43 -1.42
CA ILE A 16 1.18 4.37 -0.68
C ILE A 16 0.73 2.92 -0.61
N LEU A 17 0.49 2.41 0.58
CA LEU A 17 -0.04 1.09 0.84
C LEU A 17 -1.51 1.18 1.24
N ARG A 18 -2.28 0.22 0.74
CA ARG A 18 -3.69 0.08 1.06
C ARG A 18 -4.03 -1.37 1.31
N VAL A 19 -4.75 -1.56 2.41
CA VAL A 19 -5.23 -2.86 2.83
C VAL A 19 -6.55 -3.16 2.15
N ASP A 20 -6.70 -4.34 1.53
CA ASP A 20 -7.93 -4.74 0.86
C ASP A 20 -8.30 -6.17 1.26
N ASP A 21 -9.47 -6.36 1.85
CA ASP A 21 -9.92 -7.65 2.41
C ASP A 21 -10.86 -8.43 1.47
N TYR A 22 -11.24 -7.89 0.29
CA TYR A 22 -12.33 -8.45 -0.52
C TYR A 22 -11.99 -8.59 -2.01
N PRO A 23 -12.35 -9.70 -2.69
CA PRO A 23 -12.70 -11.03 -2.16
C PRO A 23 -11.52 -11.81 -1.55
N ASN A 24 -10.29 -11.30 -1.66
CA ASN A 24 -9.09 -11.90 -1.08
C ASN A 24 -8.35 -10.86 -0.24
N ILE A 25 -7.77 -11.31 0.87
CA ILE A 25 -6.94 -10.51 1.76
C ILE A 25 -5.65 -10.17 1.03
N ARG A 26 -5.45 -8.92 0.65
CA ARG A 26 -4.29 -8.47 -0.14
C ARG A 26 -3.83 -7.09 0.29
N ILE A 27 -2.58 -6.80 0.01
CA ILE A 27 -2.04 -5.44 0.13
C ILE A 27 -1.94 -4.88 -1.28
N LYS A 28 -2.51 -3.70 -1.48
CA LYS A 28 -2.32 -2.90 -2.68
C LYS A 28 -1.27 -1.83 -2.40
N TYR A 29 -0.54 -1.46 -3.43
CA TYR A 29 0.39 -0.36 -3.37
C TYR A 29 0.23 0.55 -4.57
N LYS A 30 0.73 1.76 -4.43
CA LYS A 30 0.78 2.77 -5.47
C LYS A 30 2.09 3.53 -5.32
N ASP A 31 2.90 3.55 -6.37
CA ASP A 31 4.23 4.15 -6.39
C ASP A 31 4.39 5.11 -7.57
N GLU A 32 5.60 5.64 -7.78
CA GLU A 32 5.90 6.59 -8.85
C GLU A 32 5.73 5.98 -10.25
N ASP A 33 6.19 4.74 -10.40
CA ASP A 33 6.12 3.95 -11.63
C ASP A 33 4.68 3.47 -11.87
N HIS A 34 4.01 3.01 -10.79
CA HIS A 34 2.63 2.55 -10.82
C HIS A 34 1.66 3.55 -10.18
N LYS A 35 1.17 4.49 -11.00
CA LYS A 35 0.17 5.50 -10.60
C LYS A 35 -1.24 4.92 -10.36
N ASP A 36 -1.43 3.64 -10.60
CA ASP A 36 -2.65 2.89 -10.33
C ASP A 36 -2.47 1.93 -9.14
N TRP A 37 -3.58 1.40 -8.63
CA TRP A 37 -3.53 0.45 -7.51
C TRP A 37 -3.07 -0.94 -7.98
N HIS A 38 -1.83 -1.30 -7.65
CA HIS A 38 -1.29 -2.62 -7.92
C HIS A 38 -1.40 -3.54 -6.71
N THR A 39 -1.54 -4.85 -6.96
CA THR A 39 -1.53 -5.84 -5.88
C THR A 39 -0.08 -6.21 -5.58
N LEU A 40 0.36 -5.98 -4.35
CA LEU A 40 1.69 -6.36 -3.87
C LEU A 40 1.73 -7.87 -3.66
N GLU A 41 0.88 -8.35 -2.76
CA GLU A 41 0.80 -9.75 -2.38
C GLU A 41 -0.60 -10.09 -1.87
N VAL A 42 -0.99 -11.35 -2.09
CA VAL A 42 -2.23 -11.93 -1.57
C VAL A 42 -1.87 -12.79 -0.36
N PHE A 43 -2.52 -12.51 0.75
CA PHE A 43 -2.30 -13.18 2.01
C PHE A 43 -3.44 -14.18 2.31
N PRO A 44 -3.13 -15.30 2.97
CA PRO A 44 -4.14 -16.27 3.36
C PRO A 44 -4.92 -15.83 4.61
N THR A 45 -4.35 -14.98 5.47
CA THR A 45 -4.98 -14.56 6.73
C THR A 45 -4.82 -13.06 6.99
N LYS A 46 -5.78 -12.49 7.74
CA LYS A 46 -5.76 -11.07 8.13
C LYS A 46 -4.52 -10.74 8.95
N SER A 47 -4.11 -11.65 9.83
CA SER A 47 -2.91 -11.49 10.67
C SER A 47 -1.61 -11.50 9.88
N SER A 48 -1.46 -12.37 8.87
CA SER A 48 -0.27 -12.38 8.02
C SER A 48 -0.12 -11.07 7.24
N ARG A 49 -1.23 -10.59 6.68
CA ARG A 49 -1.28 -9.30 6.00
C ARG A 49 -0.96 -8.14 6.95
N ASP A 50 -1.52 -8.14 8.15
CA ASP A 50 -1.29 -7.08 9.13
C ASP A 50 0.19 -7.01 9.54
N LYS A 51 0.84 -8.16 9.75
CA LYS A 51 2.28 -8.23 9.98
C LYS A 51 3.07 -7.65 8.82
N ALA A 52 2.83 -8.14 7.60
CA ALA A 52 3.52 -7.64 6.41
C ALA A 52 3.26 -6.14 6.18
N PHE A 53 2.05 -5.67 6.44
CA PHE A 53 1.69 -4.26 6.32
C PHE A 53 2.43 -3.40 7.34
N ASN A 54 2.52 -3.84 8.60
CA ASN A 54 3.30 -3.16 9.62
C ASN A 54 4.80 -3.16 9.29
N GLU A 55 5.36 -4.28 8.85
CA GLU A 55 6.77 -4.38 8.41
C GLU A 55 7.07 -3.43 7.24
N LEU A 56 6.12 -3.26 6.32
CA LEU A 56 6.24 -2.29 5.23
C LEU A 56 6.15 -0.85 5.74
N LEU A 57 5.25 -0.54 6.69
CA LEU A 57 5.11 0.80 7.28
C LEU A 57 6.29 1.22 8.16
N GLU A 58 7.11 0.27 8.64
CA GLU A 58 8.37 0.60 9.34
C GLU A 58 9.39 1.27 8.40
N GLN A 59 9.24 1.13 7.09
CA GLN A 59 10.11 1.77 6.12
C GLN A 59 9.75 3.25 5.91
N PRO A 60 10.74 4.15 5.85
CA PRO A 60 10.49 5.60 5.83
C PRO A 60 9.78 6.09 4.57
N HIS A 61 9.76 5.29 3.50
CA HIS A 61 9.15 5.63 2.22
C HIS A 61 7.74 5.06 2.05
N PHE A 62 7.20 4.33 3.03
CA PHE A 62 5.89 3.69 2.92
C PHE A 62 4.88 4.39 3.82
N ILE A 63 3.71 4.69 3.27
CA ILE A 63 2.64 5.38 3.98
C ILE A 63 1.32 4.67 3.75
N GLN A 64 0.41 4.79 4.72
CA GLN A 64 -0.94 4.25 4.62
C GLN A 64 -1.90 5.26 3.98
N ASP A 65 -2.76 4.81 3.04
CA ASP A 65 -3.88 5.60 2.47
C ASP A 65 -5.03 5.88 3.46
#